data_AF-A0A059Q1K6-F1
#
_entry.id   AF-A0A059Q1K6-F1
#
_cell.length_a   1.000
_cell.length_b   1.000
_cell.length_c   1.000
_cell.angle_alpha   90.00
_cell.angle_beta   90.00
_cell.angle_gamma   90.00
#
_symmetry.space_group_name_H-M   'P 1'
#
loop_
_entity.id
_entity.type
_entity.pdbx_description
1 polymer ?
#
loop_
_entity_poly.entity_id
_entity_poly.type
_entity_poly.pdbx_seq_one_letter_code
_entity_poly.pdbx_strand_id
1 'polypeptide(L)'
;MQVEAAKGFLAVLRDYLDTLCSNLRSHTITNVQSNNDKVSLLLKESFIGSFPIRDRPFMKLFVDTQLFSVQTDLVLSFYQKD
;
A
#
# COMPACT_ATOMS: atom_id res chain seq x y z
N MET A 1 32.09 -4.87 0.00
CA MET A 1 31.47 -5.65 1.10
C MET A 1 30.25 -4.95 1.70
N GLN A 2 30.39 -3.74 2.28
CA GLN A 2 29.26 -3.04 2.92
C GLN A 2 28.12 -2.69 1.95
N VAL A 3 28.44 -2.23 0.75
CA VAL A 3 27.44 -1.89 -0.28
C VAL A 3 26.58 -3.10 -0.67
N GLU A 4 27.20 -4.27 -0.86
CA GLU A 4 26.46 -5.48 -1.22
C GLU A 4 25.58 -5.99 -0.08
N ALA A 5 26.06 -5.91 1.17
CA ALA A 5 25.24 -6.22 2.33
C ALA A 5 24.03 -5.26 2.46
N ALA A 6 24.24 -3.97 2.23
CA ALA A 6 23.16 -2.97 2.24
C ALA A 6 22.13 -3.22 1.13
N LYS A 7 22.57 -3.56 -0.09
CA LYS A 7 21.67 -3.95 -1.18
C LYS A 7 20.83 -5.17 -0.82
N GLY A 8 21.45 -6.21 -0.25
CA GLY A 8 20.75 -7.41 0.20
C GLY A 8 19.69 -7.10 1.26
N PHE A 9 20.04 -6.29 2.26
CA PHE A 9 19.09 -5.85 3.28
C PHE A 9 17.90 -5.07 2.69
N LEU A 10 18.19 -4.10 1.80
CA LEU A 10 17.14 -3.29 1.17
C LEU A 10 16.22 -4.12 0.28
N ALA A 11 16.74 -5.15 -0.39
CA ALA A 11 15.93 -6.08 -1.18
C ALA A 11 14.93 -6.83 -0.27
N VAL A 12 15.41 -7.42 0.82
CA VAL A 12 14.55 -8.13 1.80
C VAL A 12 13.50 -7.19 2.39
N LEU A 13 13.90 -5.97 2.75
CA LEU A 13 12.98 -4.98 3.30
C LEU A 13 11.91 -4.60 2.26
N ARG A 14 12.31 -4.36 1.01
CA ARG A 14 11.39 -4.03 -0.08
C ARG A 14 10.38 -5.15 -0.31
N ASP A 15 10.86 -6.39 -0.44
CA ASP A 15 10.00 -7.55 -0.67
C ASP A 15 8.98 -7.69 0.47
N TYR A 16 9.41 -7.52 1.72
CA TYR A 16 8.51 -7.54 2.88
C TYR A 16 7.44 -6.45 2.79
N LEU A 17 7.82 -5.21 2.49
CA LEU A 17 6.86 -4.10 2.34
C LEU A 17 5.89 -4.33 1.17
N ASP A 18 6.36 -4.92 0.06
CA ASP A 18 5.50 -5.27 -1.07
C ASP A 18 4.47 -6.35 -0.67
N THR A 19 4.85 -7.33 0.16
CA THR A 19 3.87 -8.33 0.65
C THR A 19 2.78 -7.72 1.52
N LEU A 20 3.09 -6.70 2.32
CA LEU A 20 2.11 -5.98 3.13
C LEU A 20 1.10 -5.22 2.25
N CYS A 21 1.49 -4.82 1.06
CA CYS A 21 0.65 -4.07 0.12
C CYS A 21 -0.13 -4.95 -0.87
N SER A 22 0.00 -6.29 -0.79
CA SER A 22 -0.53 -7.22 -1.80
C SER A 22 -2.06 -7.21 -1.95
N ASN A 23 -2.82 -6.83 -0.92
CA ASN A 23 -4.28 -6.86 -0.92
C ASN A 23 -4.95 -5.46 -0.98
N LEU A 24 -4.22 -4.40 -1.36
CA LEU A 24 -4.75 -3.03 -1.42
C LEU A 24 -6.05 -2.91 -2.23
N ARG A 25 -6.19 -3.67 -3.34
CA ARG A 25 -7.39 -3.63 -4.20
C ARG A 25 -8.66 -4.03 -3.45
N SER A 26 -8.59 -5.01 -2.57
CA SER A 26 -9.74 -5.50 -1.77
C SER A 26 -10.27 -4.47 -0.78
N HIS A 27 -9.46 -3.47 -0.45
CA HIS A 27 -9.79 -2.38 0.49
C HIS A 27 -9.94 -1.03 -0.22
N THR A 28 -10.06 -1.04 -1.54
CA THR A 28 -10.20 0.16 -2.36
C THR A 28 -11.62 0.26 -2.90
N ILE A 29 -12.25 1.43 -2.75
CA ILE A 29 -13.48 1.76 -3.45
C ILE A 29 -13.11 2.56 -4.71
N THR A 30 -13.67 2.20 -5.86
CA THR A 30 -13.55 3.00 -7.08
C THR A 30 -14.89 3.64 -7.39
N ASN A 31 -14.93 4.97 -7.36
CA ASN A 31 -16.09 5.75 -7.78
C ASN A 31 -15.97 6.08 -9.27
N VAL A 32 -16.97 5.69 -10.06
CA VAL A 32 -17.07 6.01 -11.49
C VAL A 32 -18.00 7.21 -11.65
N GLN A 33 -17.45 8.33 -12.10
CA GLN A 33 -18.18 9.58 -12.28
C GLN A 33 -18.86 9.64 -13.65
N SER A 34 -19.83 10.54 -13.81
CA SER A 34 -20.61 10.68 -15.05
C SER A 34 -19.81 11.17 -16.26
N ASN A 35 -18.66 11.81 -16.02
CA ASN A 35 -17.70 12.23 -17.05
C ASN A 35 -16.69 11.13 -17.42
N ASN A 36 -16.92 9.89 -16.97
CA ASN A 36 -16.03 8.74 -17.16
C ASN A 36 -14.71 8.81 -16.35
N ASP A 37 -14.59 9.76 -15.41
CA ASP A 37 -13.47 9.77 -14.47
C ASP A 37 -13.65 8.68 -13.41
N LYS A 38 -12.59 7.93 -13.15
CA LYS A 38 -12.53 6.97 -12.05
C LYS A 38 -11.67 7.55 -10.94
N VAL A 39 -12.18 7.56 -9.72
CA VAL A 39 -11.41 7.92 -8.52
C VAL A 39 -11.40 6.74 -7.58
N SER A 40 -10.22 6.16 -7.39
CA SER A 40 -9.98 5.07 -6.45
C SER A 40 -9.51 5.62 -5.10
N LEU A 41 -10.15 5.18 -4.01
CA LEU A 41 -9.84 5.58 -2.64
C LEU A 41 -9.57 4.34 -1.78
N LEU A 42 -8.42 4.29 -1.11
CA LEU A 42 -8.08 3.25 -0.15
C LEU A 42 -8.78 3.51 1.21
N LEU A 43 -9.52 2.52 1.71
CA LEU A 43 -10.10 2.54 3.05
C LEU A 43 -9.07 2.06 4.08
N LYS A 44 -8.31 3.00 4.65
CA LYS A 44 -7.20 2.69 5.58
C LYS A 44 -7.61 1.77 6.74
N GLU A 45 -8.71 2.05 7.43
CA GLU A 45 -9.18 1.21 8.55
C GLU A 45 -9.56 -0.21 8.12
N SER A 46 -10.15 -0.37 6.93
CA SER A 46 -10.45 -1.68 6.37
C SER A 46 -9.18 -2.45 6.06
N PHE A 47 -8.19 -1.79 5.45
CA PHE A 47 -6.89 -2.35 5.13
C PHE A 47 -6.12 -2.76 6.40
N ILE A 48 -6.00 -1.88 7.39
CA ILE A 48 -5.37 -2.19 8.70
C ILE A 48 -6.11 -3.33 9.40
N GLY A 49 -7.44 -3.35 9.33
CA GLY A 49 -8.28 -4.38 9.92
C GLY A 49 -8.05 -5.79 9.35
N SER A 50 -7.52 -5.90 8.12
CA SER A 50 -7.21 -7.17 7.48
C SER A 50 -6.01 -7.90 8.11
N PHE A 51 -5.16 -7.20 8.86
CA PHE A 51 -3.98 -7.78 9.50
C PHE A 51 -4.32 -8.39 10.88
N PRO A 52 -3.55 -9.40 11.33
CA PRO A 52 -3.63 -9.93 12.68
C PRO A 52 -3.51 -8.83 13.74
N ILE A 53 -4.24 -8.95 14.85
CA ILE A 53 -4.32 -7.91 15.90
C ILE A 53 -2.94 -7.44 16.38
N ARG A 54 -2.00 -8.38 16.51
CA ARG A 54 -0.61 -8.11 16.92
C ARG A 54 0.12 -7.15 15.97
N ASP A 55 -0.19 -7.19 14.68
CA ASP A 55 0.54 -6.47 13.64
C ASP A 55 -0.12 -5.11 13.33
N ARG A 56 -1.38 -4.91 13.75
CA ARG A 56 -2.13 -3.65 13.54
C ARG A 56 -1.45 -2.39 14.09
N PRO A 57 -0.80 -2.38 15.27
CA PRO A 57 -0.09 -1.20 15.75
C PRO A 57 1.03 -0.75 14.80
N PHE A 58 1.78 -1.70 14.23
CA PHE A 58 2.77 -1.41 13.19
C PHE A 58 2.09 -0.87 11.93
N MET A 59 1.02 -1.52 11.47
CA MET A 59 0.32 -1.09 10.26
C MET A 59 -0.26 0.32 10.40
N LYS A 60 -0.78 0.71 11.57
CA LYS A 60 -1.23 2.08 11.84
C LYS A 60 -0.12 3.11 11.59
N LEU A 61 1.09 2.86 12.11
CA LEU A 61 2.23 3.74 11.89
C LEU A 61 2.70 3.69 10.42
N PHE A 62 2.71 2.51 9.81
CA PHE A 62 3.16 2.32 8.44
C PHE A 62 2.30 3.08 7.43
N VAL A 63 0.96 3.02 7.55
CA VAL A 63 0.04 3.70 6.62
C VAL A 63 0.05 5.23 6.75
N ASP A 64 0.66 5.75 7.81
CA ASP A 64 0.84 7.19 8.05
C ASP A 64 2.20 7.70 7.54
N THR A 65 3.07 6.81 7.05
CA THR A 65 4.32 7.22 6.44
C THR A 65 4.11 7.89 5.08
N GLN A 66 4.94 8.87 4.77
CA GLN A 66 4.93 9.51 3.44
C GLN A 66 5.25 8.51 2.33
N LEU A 67 6.13 7.55 2.59
CA LEU A 67 6.48 6.48 1.66
C LEU A 67 5.25 5.66 1.26
N PHE A 68 4.44 5.26 2.24
CA PHE A 68 3.21 4.50 1.97
C PHE A 68 2.24 5.32 1.13
N SER A 69 1.97 6.58 1.52
CA SER A 69 1.05 7.46 0.78
C SER A 69 1.42 7.58 -0.70
N VAL A 70 2.69 7.88 -1.01
CA VAL A 70 3.17 8.01 -2.39
C VAL A 70 3.04 6.69 -3.17
N GLN A 71 3.42 5.57 -2.56
CA GLN A 71 3.31 4.26 -3.20
C GLN A 71 1.84 3.88 -3.47
N THR A 72 0.96 4.14 -2.51
CA THR A 72 -0.46 3.83 -2.68
C THR A 72 -1.12 4.70 -3.74
N ASP A 73 -0.81 5.99 -3.81
CA ASP A 73 -1.37 6.87 -4.83
C ASP A 73 -0.98 6.41 -6.24
N LEU A 74 0.28 5.96 -6.41
CA LEU A 74 0.74 5.35 -7.65
C LEU A 74 -0.06 4.08 -7.99
N VAL A 75 -0.23 3.17 -7.03
CA VAL A 75 -1.01 1.93 -7.23
C VAL A 75 -2.47 2.22 -7.57
N LEU A 76 -3.12 3.13 -6.83
CA LEU A 76 -4.49 3.55 -7.07
C LEU A 76 -4.67 4.22 -8.44
N SER A 77 -3.66 4.88 -8.98
CA SER A 77 -3.71 5.44 -10.34
C SER A 77 -3.82 4.36 -11.43
N PHE A 78 -3.32 3.14 -11.19
CA PHE A 78 -3.50 2.02 -12.12
C PHE A 78 -4.92 1.45 -12.04
N TYR A 79 -5.48 1.38 -10.84
CA TYR A 79 -6.86 0.96 -10.59
C TYR A 79 -7.92 1.86 -11.23
N GLN A 80 -7.58 3.11 -11.52
CA GLN A 80 -8.43 4.05 -12.26
C GLN A 80 -8.38 3.83 -13.77
N LYS A 81 -7.33 3.18 -14.28
CA LYS A 81 -7.15 2.90 -15.72
C LYS A 81 -7.79 1.58 -16.14
N ASP A 82 -7.96 0.65 -15.20
CA ASP A 82 -8.77 -0.58 -15.35
C ASP A 82 -10.27 -0.27 -15.30
#